data_AF-A0A7W6EPU5-F1
#
_entry.id   AF-A0A7W6EPU5-F1
#
_cell.length_a   1.000
_cell.length_b   1.000
_cell.length_c   1.000
_cell.angle_alpha   90.00
_cell.angle_beta   90.00
_cell.angle_gamma   90.00
#
_symmetry.space_group_name_H-M   'P 1'
#
loop_
_entity.id
_entity.type
_entity.pdbx_description
1 polymer ?
#
loop_
_entity_poly.entity_id
_entity_poly.type
_entity_poly.pdbx_seq_one_letter_code
_entity_poly.pdbx_strand_id
1 'polypeptide(L)'
;MYQNFSIKKESGTYSETLEAFGVAKLISNIFSNLSIQGVQIKIEDKGSFYCVSSNKPLTNELLDNLSYFLILKFIKKDASQEVPEGLLVNDYFNYPDQKVELDNYKKRFTEIESNKLLNVEQKKVERKKLAEEKLSEFGKKLDAEFDVYREIIKNPYASFSKLFDNFYQNRDNFRLLVKEILNFYTDQPIAKRSFKLADEKPTSQQLYNPNQGKGLNRGKANNPSMGNLDSNWISETMKISGALDMMVCQYVKVGSSYDLKVFVPEFNDILLHKAKDVVCHFKKHLKSTSPIKLDIINILDFTEKFIKETPEYNKGKVKNTIKGFHSVYQKDLGQNKAVANIAFIQTPDFVEYKNKDESLEWIEILSQQKSLISNIEELGDSMQGLQAYRDFLGSVSNSALGHFSKFNYWYSGYLMQQLTKGNKFVRAFKIEHLNKFYHNMEPKLSEIINNEGFKAVAGAIRRSTVSLQYTPKDQRKFDIRYGLAQQLQNKSKSKEDLATFIGEFISTYNAETGRNAEKNGGKALRANVKEGELMRFYDILDSNPPRLVGALLASYGFALSSKEKVQEPDETEQTQDNQEDTNQ
;
A
#
# COMPACT_ATOMS: atom_id res chain seq x y z
N MET A 1 -31.34 -1.42 -25.00
CA MET A 1 -30.40 -2.51 -24.64
C MET A 1 -29.20 -1.86 -24.01
N TYR A 2 -28.83 -2.26 -22.81
CA TYR A 2 -27.71 -1.69 -22.05
C TYR A 2 -26.60 -2.73 -21.95
N GLN A 3 -25.38 -2.35 -22.30
CA GLN A 3 -24.24 -3.27 -22.26
C GLN A 3 -22.94 -2.56 -21.90
N ASN A 4 -22.73 -1.34 -22.39
CA ASN A 4 -21.56 -0.51 -22.11
C ASN A 4 -22.03 0.77 -21.44
N PHE A 5 -21.34 1.17 -20.37
CA PHE A 5 -21.66 2.33 -19.55
C PHE A 5 -20.39 3.18 -19.42
N SER A 6 -20.51 4.49 -19.63
CA SER A 6 -19.37 5.41 -19.68
C SER A 6 -19.38 6.36 -18.49
N ILE A 7 -18.28 6.41 -17.75
CA ILE A 7 -18.08 7.32 -16.61
C ILE A 7 -16.91 8.24 -16.96
N LYS A 8 -17.21 9.50 -17.29
CA LYS A 8 -16.20 10.51 -17.69
C LYS A 8 -15.30 10.86 -16.51
N LYS A 9 -13.99 11.00 -16.73
CA LYS A 9 -13.04 11.44 -15.72
C LYS A 9 -12.93 12.96 -15.70
N GLU A 10 -13.39 13.59 -14.64
CA GLU A 10 -13.46 15.06 -14.55
C GLU A 10 -12.58 15.62 -13.42
N SER A 11 -12.51 14.91 -12.29
CA SER A 11 -11.84 15.44 -11.09
C SER A 11 -10.33 15.21 -11.07
N GLY A 12 -9.84 14.18 -11.79
CA GLY A 12 -8.47 13.67 -11.64
C GLY A 12 -8.21 12.99 -10.29
N THR A 13 -9.27 12.62 -9.55
CA THR A 13 -9.21 11.97 -8.24
C THR A 13 -9.93 10.62 -8.26
N TYR A 14 -10.04 9.95 -7.11
CA TYR A 14 -10.73 8.65 -7.04
C TYR A 14 -12.26 8.73 -7.24
N SER A 15 -12.85 9.93 -7.32
CA SER A 15 -14.31 10.09 -7.41
C SER A 15 -14.94 9.28 -8.54
N GLU A 16 -14.40 9.41 -9.75
CA GLU A 16 -14.93 8.71 -10.92
C GLU A 16 -14.53 7.23 -10.92
N THR A 17 -13.44 6.87 -10.25
CA THR A 17 -13.05 5.48 -10.00
C THR A 17 -14.09 4.77 -9.13
N LEU A 18 -14.48 5.39 -8.01
CA LEU A 18 -15.54 4.89 -7.13
C LEU A 18 -16.89 4.81 -7.85
N GLU A 19 -17.22 5.82 -8.64
CA GLU A 19 -18.44 5.86 -9.44
C GLU A 19 -18.51 4.68 -10.42
N ALA A 20 -17.42 4.40 -11.16
CA ALA A 20 -17.34 3.25 -12.06
C ALA A 20 -17.56 1.91 -11.33
N PHE A 21 -16.97 1.74 -10.14
CA PHE A 21 -17.21 0.56 -9.32
C PHE A 21 -18.65 0.45 -8.80
N GLY A 22 -19.27 1.58 -8.44
CA GLY A 22 -20.69 1.63 -8.07
C GLY A 22 -21.61 1.19 -9.20
N VAL A 23 -21.37 1.69 -10.41
CA VAL A 23 -22.10 1.28 -11.62
C VAL A 23 -21.92 -0.21 -11.90
N ALA A 24 -20.68 -0.71 -11.82
CA ALA A 24 -20.38 -2.12 -12.00
C ALA A 24 -21.10 -3.00 -10.96
N LYS A 25 -21.13 -2.58 -9.69
CA LYS A 25 -21.84 -3.25 -8.61
C LYS A 25 -23.35 -3.25 -8.85
N LEU A 26 -23.93 -2.13 -9.28
CA LEU A 26 -25.35 -2.05 -9.62
C LEU A 26 -25.72 -3.05 -10.71
N ILE A 27 -24.96 -3.09 -11.80
CA ILE A 27 -25.20 -4.02 -12.91
C ILE A 27 -25.10 -5.47 -12.42
N SER A 28 -24.08 -5.79 -11.63
CA SER A 28 -23.93 -7.11 -11.01
C SER A 28 -25.14 -7.47 -10.15
N ASN A 29 -25.64 -6.54 -9.33
CA ASN A 29 -26.79 -6.77 -8.47
C ASN A 29 -28.09 -6.96 -9.26
N ILE A 30 -28.28 -6.25 -10.37
CA ILE A 30 -29.42 -6.45 -11.28
C ILE A 30 -29.41 -7.88 -11.82
N PHE A 31 -28.28 -8.36 -12.33
CA PHE A 31 -28.17 -9.73 -12.84
C PHE A 31 -28.38 -10.78 -11.75
N SER A 32 -27.83 -10.58 -10.55
CA SER A 32 -28.06 -11.46 -9.40
C SER A 32 -29.52 -11.50 -8.97
N ASN A 33 -30.21 -10.35 -8.94
CA ASN A 33 -31.64 -10.27 -8.62
C ASN A 33 -32.49 -11.05 -9.62
N LEU A 34 -32.11 -11.01 -10.90
CA LEU A 34 -32.76 -11.76 -11.99
C LEU A 34 -32.29 -13.22 -12.08
N SER A 35 -31.45 -13.69 -11.15
CA SER A 35 -30.89 -15.06 -11.13
C SER A 35 -30.16 -15.46 -12.43
N ILE A 36 -29.55 -14.50 -13.12
CA ILE A 36 -28.84 -14.74 -14.38
C ILE A 36 -27.39 -15.14 -14.08
N GLN A 37 -27.04 -16.38 -14.39
CA GLN A 37 -25.70 -16.93 -14.15
C GLN A 37 -24.71 -16.60 -15.28
N GLY A 38 -23.41 -16.79 -15.03
CA GLY A 38 -22.34 -16.63 -16.03
C GLY A 38 -22.12 -15.19 -16.50
N VAL A 39 -22.56 -14.21 -15.70
CA VAL A 39 -22.36 -12.79 -15.98
C VAL A 39 -20.96 -12.38 -15.53
N GLN A 40 -20.27 -11.66 -16.41
CA GLN A 40 -18.97 -11.05 -16.14
C GLN A 40 -19.10 -9.55 -16.39
N ILE A 41 -18.83 -8.79 -15.33
CA ILE A 41 -18.75 -7.33 -15.40
C ILE A 41 -17.28 -6.95 -15.46
N LYS A 42 -16.90 -6.24 -16.52
CA LYS A 42 -15.55 -5.76 -16.79
C LYS A 42 -15.52 -4.25 -16.60
N ILE A 43 -14.45 -3.76 -15.98
CA ILE A 43 -14.17 -2.34 -15.84
C ILE A 43 -12.88 -2.07 -16.59
N GLU A 44 -12.93 -1.16 -17.56
CA GLU A 44 -11.80 -0.83 -18.40
C GLU A 44 -11.59 0.68 -18.45
N ASP A 45 -10.33 1.09 -18.35
CA ASP A 45 -9.91 2.46 -18.47
C ASP A 45 -9.65 2.83 -19.93
N LYS A 46 -10.43 3.76 -20.47
CA LYS A 46 -10.30 4.25 -21.85
C LYS A 46 -9.57 5.60 -21.92
N GLY A 47 -8.86 5.99 -20.86
CA GLY A 47 -8.16 7.26 -20.75
C GLY A 47 -9.06 8.35 -20.18
N SER A 48 -9.91 8.95 -21.02
CA SER A 48 -10.79 10.07 -20.63
C SER A 48 -12.07 9.62 -19.90
N PHE A 49 -12.39 8.33 -19.91
CA PHE A 49 -13.53 7.75 -19.22
C PHE A 49 -13.24 6.30 -18.80
N TYR A 50 -13.96 5.81 -17.80
CA TYR A 50 -14.07 4.38 -17.53
C TYR A 50 -15.23 3.79 -18.32
N CYS A 51 -15.02 2.61 -18.90
CA CYS A 51 -16.05 1.80 -19.53
C CYS A 51 -16.37 0.61 -18.62
N VAL A 52 -17.60 0.56 -18.12
CA VAL A 52 -18.14 -0.63 -17.46
C VAL A 52 -18.93 -1.41 -18.50
N SER A 53 -18.63 -2.69 -18.66
CA SER A 53 -19.32 -3.54 -19.63
C SER A 53 -19.71 -4.89 -19.05
N SER A 54 -20.79 -5.45 -19.58
CA SER A 54 -21.25 -6.80 -19.25
C SER A 54 -21.14 -7.71 -20.47
N ASN A 55 -20.71 -8.96 -20.26
CA ASN A 55 -20.74 -9.98 -21.31
C ASN A 55 -22.17 -10.37 -21.73
N LYS A 56 -23.18 -10.05 -20.90
CA LYS A 56 -24.61 -10.21 -21.20
C LYS A 56 -25.31 -8.85 -21.22
N PRO A 57 -26.19 -8.59 -22.18
CA PRO A 57 -26.91 -7.33 -22.25
C PRO A 57 -28.11 -7.28 -21.29
N LEU A 58 -28.41 -6.10 -20.76
CA LEU A 58 -29.67 -5.81 -20.06
C LEU A 58 -30.69 -5.28 -21.08
N THR A 59 -31.83 -5.97 -21.20
CA THR A 59 -32.96 -5.55 -22.03
C THR A 59 -34.04 -4.90 -21.17
N ASN A 60 -34.95 -4.14 -21.80
CA ASN A 60 -36.08 -3.55 -21.07
C ASN A 60 -36.99 -4.64 -20.48
N GLU A 61 -37.19 -5.74 -21.19
CA GLU A 61 -37.95 -6.91 -20.70
C GLU A 61 -37.35 -7.50 -19.43
N LEU A 62 -36.01 -7.57 -19.32
CA LEU A 62 -35.35 -7.99 -18.08
C LEU A 62 -35.61 -7.01 -16.94
N LEU A 63 -35.52 -5.71 -17.21
CA LEU A 63 -35.75 -4.66 -16.21
C LEU A 63 -37.22 -4.60 -15.76
N ASP A 64 -38.16 -5.00 -16.60
CA ASP A 64 -39.58 -5.07 -16.26
C ASP A 64 -39.88 -6.20 -15.26
N ASN A 65 -38.99 -7.20 -15.15
CA ASN A 65 -39.08 -8.28 -14.17
C ASN A 65 -38.24 -8.03 -12.90
N LEU A 66 -37.59 -6.88 -12.80
CA LEU A 66 -36.69 -6.58 -11.68
C LEU A 66 -37.49 -6.42 -10.37
N SER A 67 -37.07 -7.12 -9.32
CA SER A 67 -37.60 -6.93 -7.98
C SER A 67 -36.78 -5.88 -7.22
N TYR A 68 -37.38 -5.27 -6.20
CA TYR A 68 -36.65 -4.34 -5.34
C TYR A 68 -35.45 -5.04 -4.66
N PHE A 69 -34.31 -4.35 -4.65
CA PHE A 69 -33.15 -4.72 -3.85
C PHE A 69 -32.44 -3.45 -3.36
N LEU A 70 -31.63 -3.60 -2.31
CA LEU A 70 -30.90 -2.49 -1.72
C LEU A 70 -29.68 -2.12 -2.55
N ILE A 71 -29.66 -0.90 -3.08
CA ILE A 71 -28.46 -0.31 -3.71
C ILE A 71 -27.48 0.16 -2.64
N LEU A 72 -28.01 0.73 -1.55
CA LEU A 72 -27.29 1.10 -0.33
C LEU A 72 -27.99 0.44 0.86
N LYS A 73 -27.22 -0.18 1.76
CA LYS A 73 -27.78 -0.68 3.04
C LYS A 73 -28.09 0.50 3.95
N PHE A 74 -29.16 0.39 4.74
CA PHE A 74 -29.38 1.32 5.84
C PHE A 74 -28.22 1.22 6.84
N ILE A 75 -27.85 2.32 7.50
CA ILE A 75 -26.83 2.31 8.55
C ILE A 75 -27.52 2.66 9.85
N LYS A 76 -27.58 1.71 10.79
CA LYS A 76 -27.97 2.01 12.17
C LYS A 76 -26.76 2.66 12.85
N LYS A 77 -26.77 3.98 13.02
CA LYS A 77 -25.63 4.77 13.50
C LYS A 77 -25.47 4.71 15.03
N ASP A 78 -26.57 4.57 15.74
CA ASP A 78 -26.63 4.52 17.20
C ASP A 78 -27.67 3.49 17.69
N ALA A 79 -27.57 3.07 18.95
CA ALA A 79 -28.40 1.99 19.49
C ALA A 79 -29.90 2.35 19.51
N SER A 80 -30.21 3.64 19.69
CA SER A 80 -31.58 4.17 19.74
C SER A 80 -32.24 4.33 18.38
N GLN A 81 -31.47 4.36 17.28
CA GLN A 81 -32.02 4.51 15.95
C GLN A 81 -32.82 3.27 15.54
N GLU A 82 -34.09 3.47 15.23
CA GLU A 82 -34.96 2.42 14.72
C GLU A 82 -34.57 2.02 13.30
N VAL A 83 -34.69 0.73 13.02
CA VAL A 83 -34.46 0.17 11.68
C VAL A 83 -35.76 0.31 10.88
N PRO A 84 -35.72 0.85 9.64
CA PRO A 84 -36.91 0.97 8.79
C PRO A 84 -37.65 -0.37 8.60
N GLU A 85 -38.97 -0.30 8.53
CA GLU A 85 -39.85 -1.47 8.41
C GLU A 85 -39.55 -2.33 7.16
N GLY A 86 -39.53 -3.65 7.34
CA GLY A 86 -39.30 -4.60 6.25
C GLY A 86 -37.83 -4.81 5.89
N LEU A 87 -36.88 -4.20 6.60
CA LEU A 87 -35.46 -4.58 6.53
C LEU A 87 -35.17 -5.73 7.50
N LEU A 88 -34.52 -6.79 7.00
CA LEU A 88 -34.04 -7.89 7.84
C LEU A 88 -32.66 -7.57 8.44
N VAL A 89 -32.17 -8.42 9.35
CA VAL A 89 -30.87 -8.24 10.02
C VAL A 89 -29.70 -8.08 9.03
N ASN A 90 -29.77 -8.71 7.86
CA ASN A 90 -28.71 -8.64 6.84
C ASN A 90 -28.83 -7.43 5.88
N ASP A 91 -29.94 -6.69 5.96
CA ASP A 91 -30.31 -5.59 5.06
C ASP A 91 -29.87 -4.21 5.57
N TYR A 92 -29.27 -4.16 6.75
CA TYR A 92 -28.68 -2.96 7.31
C TYR A 92 -27.31 -3.24 7.92
N PHE A 93 -26.54 -2.18 8.10
CA PHE A 93 -25.27 -2.21 8.80
C PHE A 93 -25.48 -1.71 10.23
N ASN A 94 -25.21 -2.58 11.21
CA ASN A 94 -25.30 -2.24 12.63
C ASN A 94 -23.96 -1.73 13.16
N TYR A 95 -23.74 -0.41 13.10
CA TYR A 95 -22.48 0.18 13.54
C TYR A 95 -22.20 -0.01 15.05
N PRO A 96 -23.17 0.20 15.97
CA PRO A 96 -22.98 -0.09 17.40
C PRO A 96 -22.46 -1.51 17.67
N ASP A 97 -23.06 -2.53 17.08
CA ASP A 97 -22.67 -3.92 17.31
C ASP A 97 -21.24 -4.19 16.80
N GLN A 98 -20.93 -3.73 15.59
CA GLN A 98 -19.58 -3.86 15.02
C GLN A 98 -18.54 -3.09 15.83
N LYS A 99 -18.91 -1.93 16.39
CA LYS A 99 -18.04 -1.14 17.27
C LYS A 99 -17.74 -1.90 18.56
N VAL A 100 -18.71 -2.55 19.17
CA VAL A 100 -18.50 -3.38 20.38
C VAL A 100 -17.50 -4.51 20.10
N GLU A 101 -17.59 -5.18 18.95
CA GLU A 101 -16.64 -6.22 18.58
C GLU A 101 -15.22 -5.67 18.37
N LEU A 102 -15.10 -4.50 17.73
CA LEU A 102 -13.81 -3.82 17.62
C LEU A 102 -13.23 -3.45 18.99
N ASP A 103 -14.05 -2.89 19.88
CA ASP A 103 -13.63 -2.47 21.22
C ASP A 103 -13.26 -3.67 22.10
N ASN A 104 -13.95 -4.80 21.97
CA ASN A 104 -13.57 -6.07 22.60
C ASN A 104 -12.20 -6.58 22.10
N TYR A 105 -11.98 -6.55 20.78
CA TYR A 105 -10.69 -6.91 20.20
C TYR A 105 -9.57 -6.00 20.75
N LYS A 106 -9.79 -4.68 20.77
CA LYS A 106 -8.85 -3.70 21.33
C LYS A 106 -8.54 -4.01 22.80
N LYS A 107 -9.57 -4.24 23.61
CA LYS A 107 -9.41 -4.56 25.04
C LYS A 107 -8.54 -5.81 25.25
N ARG A 108 -8.85 -6.91 24.53
CA ARG A 108 -8.06 -8.15 24.60
C ARG A 108 -6.61 -7.95 24.15
N PHE A 109 -6.41 -7.16 23.10
CA PHE A 109 -5.06 -6.81 22.64
C PHE A 109 -4.28 -6.06 23.74
N THR A 110 -4.88 -5.04 24.36
CA THR A 110 -4.27 -4.30 25.47
C THR A 110 -4.01 -5.18 26.69
N GLU A 111 -4.89 -6.13 26.99
CA GLU A 111 -4.69 -7.12 28.05
C GLU A 111 -3.47 -8.01 27.78
N ILE A 112 -3.26 -8.45 26.53
CA ILE A 112 -2.06 -9.21 26.13
C ILE A 112 -0.79 -8.36 26.33
N GLU A 113 -0.81 -7.10 25.88
CA GLU A 113 0.35 -6.21 25.98
C GLU A 113 0.70 -5.82 27.43
N SER A 114 -0.31 -5.55 28.25
CA SER A 114 -0.12 -5.16 29.65
C SER A 114 0.15 -6.34 30.59
N ASN A 115 -0.03 -7.58 30.14
CA ASN A 115 0.21 -8.77 30.96
C ASN A 115 1.71 -8.94 31.27
N LYS A 116 2.07 -8.74 32.53
CA LYS A 116 3.44 -8.87 33.04
C LYS A 116 3.89 -10.33 33.21
N LEU A 117 2.98 -11.30 33.17
CA LEU A 117 3.27 -12.73 33.30
C LEU A 117 3.75 -13.35 31.98
N LEU A 118 3.46 -12.70 30.84
CA LEU A 118 3.86 -13.17 29.53
C LEU A 118 5.20 -12.55 29.12
N ASN A 119 6.14 -13.39 28.68
CA ASN A 119 7.33 -12.91 27.98
C ASN A 119 7.00 -12.49 26.54
N VAL A 120 7.98 -11.91 25.83
CA VAL A 120 7.80 -11.36 24.48
C VAL A 120 7.27 -12.40 23.48
N GLU A 121 7.81 -13.62 23.50
CA GLU A 121 7.38 -14.70 22.60
C GLU A 121 5.98 -15.22 22.93
N GLN A 122 5.63 -15.31 24.21
CA GLN A 122 4.29 -15.69 24.63
C GLN A 122 3.25 -14.64 24.18
N LYS A 123 3.54 -13.34 24.37
CA LYS A 123 2.66 -12.26 23.87
C LYS A 123 2.49 -12.35 22.35
N LYS A 124 3.55 -12.67 21.61
CA LYS A 124 3.52 -12.86 20.15
C LYS A 124 2.59 -14.00 19.74
N VAL A 125 2.67 -15.15 20.42
CA VAL A 125 1.76 -16.28 20.18
C VAL A 125 0.31 -15.88 20.44
N GLU A 126 0.02 -15.23 21.56
CA GLU A 126 -1.34 -14.80 21.90
C GLU A 126 -1.89 -13.72 20.94
N ARG A 127 -1.07 -12.75 20.51
CA ARG A 127 -1.43 -11.79 19.46
C ARG A 127 -1.77 -12.48 18.14
N LYS A 128 -0.97 -13.46 17.75
CA LYS A 128 -1.19 -14.23 16.51
C LYS A 128 -2.51 -15.00 16.59
N LYS A 129 -2.79 -15.67 17.71
CA LYS A 129 -4.08 -16.33 17.95
C LYS A 129 -5.23 -15.34 17.88
N LEU A 130 -5.13 -14.18 18.55
CA LEU A 130 -6.18 -13.16 18.52
C LEU A 130 -6.43 -12.63 17.09
N ALA A 131 -5.37 -12.45 16.30
CA ALA A 131 -5.49 -12.05 14.90
C ALA A 131 -6.12 -13.16 14.03
N GLU A 132 -5.77 -14.43 14.26
CA GLU A 132 -6.36 -15.58 13.59
C GLU A 132 -7.85 -15.76 13.96
N GLU A 133 -8.22 -15.57 15.22
CA GLU A 133 -9.62 -15.56 15.69
C GLU A 133 -10.44 -14.49 14.97
N LYS A 134 -9.88 -13.28 14.81
CA LYS A 134 -10.53 -12.18 14.07
C LYS A 134 -10.75 -12.53 12.58
N LEU A 135 -9.89 -13.38 12.01
CA LEU A 135 -9.94 -13.80 10.62
C LEU A 135 -10.73 -15.12 10.41
N SER A 136 -11.05 -15.84 11.48
CA SER A 136 -11.74 -17.14 11.46
C SER A 136 -13.21 -17.02 11.07
N GLU A 137 -13.71 -18.00 10.31
CA GLU A 137 -15.13 -18.11 9.94
C GLU A 137 -16.04 -18.42 11.15
N PHE A 138 -15.48 -18.95 12.23
CA PHE A 138 -16.20 -19.20 13.50
C PHE A 138 -16.07 -18.06 14.52
N GLY A 139 -15.33 -16.99 14.17
CA GLY A 139 -15.22 -15.77 14.97
C GLY A 139 -16.30 -14.74 14.60
N LYS A 140 -16.59 -13.79 15.50
CA LYS A 140 -17.39 -12.61 15.16
C LYS A 140 -16.56 -11.67 14.27
N LYS A 141 -16.71 -11.83 12.96
CA LYS A 141 -15.95 -11.09 11.97
C LYS A 141 -16.44 -9.65 11.86
N LEU A 142 -15.51 -8.68 11.91
CA LEU A 142 -15.81 -7.31 11.50
C LEU A 142 -16.09 -7.27 10.00
N ASP A 143 -17.15 -6.57 9.62
CA ASP A 143 -17.52 -6.40 8.21
C ASP A 143 -16.37 -5.75 7.44
N ALA A 144 -16.14 -6.18 6.20
CA ALA A 144 -15.06 -5.66 5.37
C ALA A 144 -15.24 -4.17 5.05
N GLU A 145 -16.47 -3.67 5.12
CA GLU A 145 -16.84 -2.29 4.85
C GLU A 145 -16.89 -1.41 6.12
N PHE A 146 -16.57 -1.97 7.30
CA PHE A 146 -16.63 -1.25 8.58
C PHE A 146 -15.83 0.06 8.56
N ASP A 147 -14.64 0.03 7.96
CA ASP A 147 -13.75 1.18 7.86
C ASP A 147 -14.38 2.35 7.08
N VAL A 148 -15.10 2.04 6.01
CA VAL A 148 -15.83 3.02 5.19
C VAL A 148 -17.06 3.50 5.94
N TYR A 149 -17.91 2.59 6.45
CA TYR A 149 -19.13 2.94 7.19
C TYR A 149 -18.85 3.84 8.39
N ARG A 150 -17.77 3.59 9.12
CA ARG A 150 -17.31 4.45 10.22
C ARG A 150 -17.08 5.89 9.74
N GLU A 151 -16.47 6.08 8.58
CA GLU A 151 -16.28 7.43 8.03
C GLU A 151 -17.58 8.02 7.48
N ILE A 152 -18.50 7.23 6.90
CA ILE A 152 -19.83 7.73 6.46
C ILE A 152 -20.58 8.37 7.62
N ILE A 153 -20.59 7.72 8.79
CA ILE A 153 -21.30 8.20 9.99
C ILE A 153 -20.69 9.49 10.55
N LYS A 154 -19.35 9.64 10.45
CA LYS A 154 -18.63 10.84 10.89
C LYS A 154 -18.73 12.01 9.91
N ASN A 155 -19.05 11.73 8.65
CA ASN A 155 -19.41 12.73 7.65
C ASN A 155 -20.90 13.09 7.79
N PRO A 156 -21.44 14.10 7.07
CA PRO A 156 -22.84 14.49 7.19
C PRO A 156 -23.82 13.33 6.88
N TYR A 157 -24.13 12.52 7.90
CA TYR A 157 -24.91 11.29 7.83
C TYR A 157 -26.30 11.50 7.22
N ALA A 158 -26.89 12.68 7.45
CA ALA A 158 -28.16 13.07 6.84
C ALA A 158 -28.13 13.01 5.30
N SER A 159 -27.00 13.35 4.66
CA SER A 159 -26.87 13.26 3.21
C SER A 159 -26.92 11.82 2.72
N PHE A 160 -26.26 10.90 3.45
CA PHE A 160 -26.32 9.47 3.16
C PHE A 160 -27.75 8.93 3.37
N SER A 161 -28.38 9.27 4.49
CA SER A 161 -29.74 8.82 4.82
C SER A 161 -30.75 9.20 3.74
N LYS A 162 -30.69 10.43 3.24
CA LYS A 162 -31.60 10.86 2.16
C LYS A 162 -31.36 10.11 0.84
N LEU A 163 -30.10 9.77 0.52
CA LEU A 163 -29.79 8.96 -0.66
C LEU A 163 -30.27 7.50 -0.51
N PHE A 164 -30.23 6.95 0.70
CA PHE A 164 -30.91 5.69 1.01
C PHE A 164 -32.43 5.83 0.82
N ASP A 165 -33.03 6.89 1.36
CA ASP A 165 -34.47 7.16 1.28
C ASP A 165 -34.97 7.33 -0.15
N ASN A 166 -34.15 7.84 -1.07
CA ASN A 166 -34.48 7.91 -2.50
C ASN A 166 -34.95 6.56 -3.06
N PHE A 167 -34.36 5.44 -2.62
CA PHE A 167 -34.75 4.10 -3.05
C PHE A 167 -35.80 3.49 -2.13
N TYR A 168 -35.59 3.62 -0.81
CA TYR A 168 -36.45 2.97 0.18
C TYR A 168 -37.89 3.51 0.17
N GLN A 169 -38.06 4.83 -0.01
CA GLN A 169 -39.40 5.44 -0.10
C GLN A 169 -40.05 5.25 -1.47
N ASN A 170 -39.28 4.88 -2.50
CA ASN A 170 -39.75 4.72 -3.87
C ASN A 170 -39.65 3.28 -4.37
N ARG A 171 -39.86 2.29 -3.47
CA ARG A 171 -39.81 0.85 -3.79
C ARG A 171 -40.71 0.47 -4.98
N ASP A 172 -41.91 1.02 -5.03
CA ASP A 172 -42.87 0.78 -6.11
C ASP A 172 -42.39 1.33 -7.47
N ASN A 173 -41.52 2.34 -7.44
CA ASN A 173 -40.93 2.97 -8.63
C ASN A 173 -39.49 2.54 -8.88
N PHE A 174 -38.99 1.50 -8.20
CA PHE A 174 -37.58 1.10 -8.23
C PHE A 174 -37.07 0.81 -9.64
N ARG A 175 -37.89 0.17 -10.48
CA ARG A 175 -37.55 -0.13 -11.89
C ARG A 175 -37.27 1.15 -12.70
N LEU A 176 -38.04 2.21 -12.44
CA LEU A 176 -37.85 3.51 -13.11
C LEU A 176 -36.54 4.16 -12.65
N LEU A 177 -36.22 4.09 -11.35
CA LEU A 177 -34.95 4.58 -10.81
C LEU A 177 -33.75 3.86 -11.41
N VAL A 178 -33.81 2.52 -11.51
CA VAL A 178 -32.74 1.74 -12.15
C VAL A 178 -32.60 2.11 -13.62
N LYS A 179 -33.69 2.20 -14.38
CA LYS A 179 -33.65 2.64 -15.80
C LYS A 179 -33.04 4.03 -15.95
N GLU A 180 -33.37 4.96 -15.06
CA GLU A 180 -32.79 6.30 -15.05
C GLU A 180 -31.27 6.28 -14.82
N ILE A 181 -30.79 5.48 -13.86
CA ILE A 181 -29.35 5.32 -13.63
C ILE A 181 -28.67 4.73 -14.87
N LEU A 182 -29.25 3.70 -15.50
CA LEU A 182 -28.69 3.10 -16.71
C LEU A 182 -28.69 4.09 -17.88
N ASN A 183 -29.74 4.90 -18.04
CA ASN A 183 -29.81 5.93 -19.07
C ASN A 183 -28.75 7.02 -18.87
N PHE A 184 -28.52 7.43 -17.62
CA PHE A 184 -27.50 8.42 -17.27
C PHE A 184 -26.10 8.02 -17.76
N TYR A 185 -25.71 6.74 -17.61
CA TYR A 185 -24.39 6.26 -18.04
C TYR A 185 -24.34 5.73 -19.48
N THR A 186 -25.45 5.77 -20.22
CA THR A 186 -25.50 5.42 -21.64
C THR A 186 -25.83 6.60 -22.54
N ASP A 187 -25.81 7.82 -21.98
CA ASP A 187 -26.21 9.07 -22.64
C ASP A 187 -27.60 8.97 -23.30
N GLN A 188 -28.50 8.15 -22.73
CA GLN A 188 -29.88 8.02 -23.20
C GLN A 188 -30.80 9.03 -22.50
N PRO A 189 -31.91 9.46 -23.13
CA PRO A 189 -32.86 10.37 -22.51
C PRO A 189 -33.40 9.83 -21.18
N ILE A 190 -33.36 10.68 -20.15
CA ILE A 190 -33.95 10.38 -18.84
C ILE A 190 -35.42 10.79 -18.86
N ALA A 191 -36.31 9.84 -18.56
CA ALA A 191 -37.74 10.09 -18.49
C ALA A 191 -38.10 10.98 -17.29
N LYS A 192 -39.11 11.83 -17.45
CA LYS A 192 -39.61 12.66 -16.36
C LYS A 192 -40.29 11.79 -15.30
N ARG A 193 -39.90 11.95 -14.03
CA ARG A 193 -40.51 11.24 -12.89
C ARG A 193 -41.89 11.80 -12.57
N SER A 194 -42.78 10.93 -12.08
CA SER A 194 -44.06 11.29 -11.45
C SER A 194 -43.98 11.39 -9.92
N PHE A 195 -42.86 10.96 -9.33
CA PHE A 195 -42.62 10.90 -7.89
C PHE A 195 -41.39 11.73 -7.51
N LYS A 196 -41.23 12.01 -6.21
CA LYS A 196 -40.13 12.84 -5.69
C LYS A 196 -39.04 11.99 -5.05
N LEU A 197 -37.81 12.47 -5.17
CA LEU A 197 -36.69 11.97 -4.38
C LEU A 197 -36.59 12.75 -3.05
N ALA A 198 -36.05 12.10 -2.03
CA ALA A 198 -35.72 12.74 -0.75
C ALA A 198 -34.57 13.75 -0.92
N ASP A 199 -33.64 13.47 -1.83
CA ASP A 199 -32.60 14.42 -2.25
C ASP A 199 -32.15 14.19 -3.70
N GLU A 200 -32.41 15.16 -4.58
CA GLU A 200 -31.95 15.13 -5.98
C GLU A 200 -30.55 15.73 -6.16
N LYS A 201 -30.13 16.59 -5.22
CA LYS A 201 -28.91 17.38 -5.27
C LYS A 201 -28.14 17.26 -3.94
N PRO A 202 -27.69 16.05 -3.59
CA PRO A 202 -26.95 15.85 -2.35
C PRO A 202 -25.67 16.68 -2.38
N THR A 203 -25.14 17.03 -1.21
CA THR A 203 -23.81 17.65 -1.13
C THR A 203 -22.74 16.67 -1.60
N SER A 204 -21.83 17.13 -2.48
CA SER A 204 -20.62 16.38 -2.87
C SER A 204 -19.71 16.19 -1.66
N GLN A 205 -19.76 15.03 -1.01
CA GLN A 205 -19.01 14.83 0.23
C GLN A 205 -17.52 14.65 -0.06
N GLN A 206 -16.65 15.29 0.75
CA GLN A 206 -15.19 15.21 0.59
C GLN A 206 -14.63 13.79 0.71
N LEU A 207 -15.34 12.91 1.42
CA LEU A 207 -14.98 11.50 1.53
C LEU A 207 -14.97 10.78 0.17
N TYR A 208 -15.87 11.15 -0.75
CA TYR A 208 -15.95 10.57 -2.09
C TYR A 208 -15.44 11.51 -3.19
N ASN A 209 -15.41 12.81 -2.89
CA ASN A 209 -15.05 13.89 -3.79
C ASN A 209 -13.91 14.72 -3.18
N PRO A 210 -12.66 14.22 -3.14
CA PRO A 210 -11.57 14.89 -2.42
C PRO A 210 -11.17 16.23 -3.05
N ASN A 211 -11.42 16.41 -4.36
CA ASN A 211 -11.29 17.71 -5.03
C ASN A 211 -12.36 18.74 -4.60
N GLN A 212 -13.37 18.32 -3.83
CA GLN A 212 -14.42 19.17 -3.24
C GLN A 212 -14.05 19.65 -1.82
N GLY A 213 -12.78 19.43 -1.41
CA GLY A 213 -12.20 19.95 -0.19
C GLY A 213 -12.26 21.47 -0.08
N LYS A 214 -12.71 21.98 1.07
CA LYS A 214 -12.69 23.43 1.37
C LYS A 214 -11.28 24.00 1.12
N GLY A 215 -11.17 24.89 0.12
CA GLY A 215 -9.91 25.53 -0.32
C GLY A 215 -9.34 25.01 -1.65
N LEU A 216 -9.79 23.83 -2.12
CA LEU A 216 -9.37 23.23 -3.40
C LEU A 216 -10.37 23.49 -4.55
N ASN A 217 -11.60 23.88 -4.23
CA ASN A 217 -12.73 23.92 -5.18
C ASN A 217 -12.72 25.14 -6.13
N ARG A 218 -11.69 25.99 -6.11
CA ARG A 218 -11.53 27.14 -7.02
C ARG A 218 -10.06 27.43 -7.30
N GLY A 219 -9.76 27.79 -8.56
CA GLY A 219 -8.40 28.17 -8.99
C GLY A 219 -7.84 29.46 -8.37
N LYS A 220 -8.66 30.28 -7.68
CA LYS A 220 -8.24 31.41 -6.83
C LYS A 220 -9.21 31.63 -5.66
N ALA A 221 -8.67 31.95 -4.49
CA ALA A 221 -9.39 32.26 -3.26
C ALA A 221 -9.99 33.68 -3.28
N ASN A 222 -11.08 33.87 -4.02
CA ASN A 222 -11.69 35.20 -4.22
C ASN A 222 -12.93 35.47 -3.35
N ASN A 223 -13.30 34.62 -2.39
CA ASN A 223 -14.39 34.91 -1.45
C ASN A 223 -14.27 34.14 -0.13
N PRO A 224 -14.71 34.71 1.00
CA PRO A 224 -14.60 34.10 2.33
C PRO A 224 -15.69 33.05 2.64
N SER A 225 -16.79 32.98 1.89
CA SER A 225 -17.86 31.98 2.11
C SER A 225 -17.70 30.77 1.17
N MET A 226 -17.34 29.62 1.77
CA MET A 226 -17.33 28.32 1.08
C MET A 226 -18.62 27.56 1.34
N GLY A 227 -19.58 27.69 0.43
CA GLY A 227 -20.76 26.82 0.39
C GLY A 227 -20.40 25.40 -0.04
N ASN A 228 -21.22 24.43 0.36
CA ASN A 228 -21.14 23.07 -0.16
C ASN A 228 -21.47 23.07 -1.66
N LEU A 229 -20.85 22.19 -2.43
CA LEU A 229 -21.14 22.01 -3.86
C LEU A 229 -22.11 20.85 -4.03
N ASP A 230 -23.22 21.11 -4.73
CA ASP A 230 -24.21 20.10 -5.06
C ASP A 230 -23.62 19.06 -6.03
N SER A 231 -23.97 17.80 -5.82
CA SER A 231 -23.70 16.66 -6.71
C SER A 231 -25.01 16.23 -7.37
N ASN A 232 -24.91 15.31 -8.34
CA ASN A 232 -26.07 14.60 -8.85
C ASN A 232 -26.32 13.34 -7.99
N TRP A 233 -27.56 13.08 -7.58
CA TRP A 233 -27.88 11.92 -6.73
C TRP A 233 -27.43 10.57 -7.33
N ILE A 234 -27.44 10.40 -8.65
CA ILE A 234 -26.97 9.18 -9.33
C ILE A 234 -25.48 8.99 -9.07
N SER A 235 -24.67 10.01 -9.44
CA SER A 235 -23.22 9.97 -9.27
C SER A 235 -22.84 9.79 -7.80
N GLU A 236 -23.43 10.55 -6.87
CA GLU A 236 -23.11 10.44 -5.44
C GLU A 236 -23.51 9.07 -4.87
N THR A 237 -24.67 8.51 -5.28
CA THR A 237 -25.08 7.15 -4.87
C THR A 237 -24.09 6.11 -5.38
N MET A 238 -23.68 6.17 -6.65
CA MET A 238 -22.74 5.21 -7.22
C MET A 238 -21.36 5.33 -6.56
N LYS A 239 -20.90 6.54 -6.26
CA LYS A 239 -19.66 6.76 -5.49
C LYS A 239 -19.70 6.11 -4.12
N ILE A 240 -20.79 6.28 -3.37
CA ILE A 240 -20.99 5.61 -2.07
C ILE A 240 -20.99 4.09 -2.25
N SER A 241 -21.74 3.60 -3.23
CA SER A 241 -21.87 2.16 -3.50
C SER A 241 -20.52 1.51 -3.85
N GLY A 242 -19.70 2.19 -4.65
CA GLY A 242 -18.34 1.77 -4.99
C GLY A 242 -17.36 1.92 -3.84
N ALA A 243 -17.50 2.96 -3.01
CA ALA A 243 -16.66 3.17 -1.82
C ALA A 243 -16.75 1.99 -0.86
N LEU A 244 -17.95 1.48 -0.60
CA LEU A 244 -18.14 0.34 0.30
C LEU A 244 -17.29 -0.88 -0.09
N ASP A 245 -17.14 -1.15 -1.40
CA ASP A 245 -16.39 -2.31 -1.88
C ASP A 245 -14.89 -2.02 -2.10
N MET A 246 -14.55 -0.79 -2.53
CA MET A 246 -13.24 -0.50 -3.11
C MET A 246 -12.42 0.55 -2.35
N MET A 247 -13.02 1.30 -1.43
CA MET A 247 -12.32 2.29 -0.61
C MET A 247 -11.76 1.66 0.66
N VAL A 248 -10.58 2.12 1.06
CA VAL A 248 -9.91 1.76 2.31
C VAL A 248 -9.65 3.01 3.15
N CYS A 249 -10.13 3.03 4.39
CA CYS A 249 -10.03 4.16 5.31
C CYS A 249 -9.16 3.81 6.53
N GLN A 250 -7.92 4.31 6.57
CA GLN A 250 -6.96 4.04 7.64
C GLN A 250 -6.64 5.29 8.46
N TYR A 251 -6.65 5.17 9.78
CA TYR A 251 -6.22 6.25 10.66
C TYR A 251 -4.71 6.26 10.83
N VAL A 252 -4.18 7.47 10.94
CA VAL A 252 -2.78 7.76 11.21
C VAL A 252 -2.71 8.59 12.47
N LYS A 253 -2.03 8.09 13.51
CA LYS A 253 -1.81 8.85 14.74
C LYS A 253 -0.88 10.03 14.45
N VAL A 254 -1.30 11.23 14.87
CA VAL A 254 -0.48 12.44 14.81
C VAL A 254 -0.62 13.17 16.15
N GLY A 255 0.39 13.03 17.02
CA GLY A 255 0.30 13.53 18.39
C GLY A 255 -0.83 12.85 19.17
N SER A 256 -1.82 13.62 19.63
CA SER A 256 -3.01 13.13 20.35
C SER A 256 -4.25 12.95 19.45
N SER A 257 -4.16 13.24 18.15
CA SER A 257 -5.26 13.15 17.19
C SER A 257 -5.02 12.09 16.12
N TYR A 258 -6.05 11.83 15.30
CA TYR A 258 -6.01 10.84 14.22
C TYR A 258 -6.39 11.45 12.89
N ASP A 259 -5.39 11.61 12.05
CA ASP A 259 -5.59 11.94 10.65
C ASP A 259 -6.14 10.70 9.91
N LEU A 260 -6.74 10.91 8.75
CA LEU A 260 -7.30 9.84 7.91
C LEU A 260 -6.53 9.75 6.60
N LYS A 261 -6.22 8.52 6.19
CA LYS A 261 -5.68 8.21 4.89
C LYS A 261 -6.64 7.29 4.13
N VAL A 262 -7.07 7.75 2.96
CA VAL A 262 -8.00 7.05 2.09
C VAL A 262 -7.24 6.49 0.89
N PHE A 263 -7.41 5.19 0.63
CA PHE A 263 -6.86 4.51 -0.53
C PHE A 263 -7.98 3.96 -1.42
N VAL A 264 -7.86 4.16 -2.73
CA VAL A 264 -8.77 3.59 -3.74
C VAL A 264 -7.94 3.04 -4.90
N PRO A 265 -7.99 1.73 -5.20
CA PRO A 265 -7.22 1.16 -6.30
C PRO A 265 -7.80 1.58 -7.65
N GLU A 266 -6.93 1.89 -8.59
CA GLU A 266 -7.27 2.15 -9.99
C GLU A 266 -6.71 1.02 -10.87
N PHE A 267 -7.53 0.56 -11.82
CA PHE A 267 -7.20 -0.53 -12.72
C PHE A 267 -7.32 -0.07 -14.18
N ASN A 268 -6.47 -0.61 -15.06
CA ASN A 268 -6.63 -0.44 -16.50
C ASN A 268 -7.73 -1.36 -17.06
N ASP A 269 -7.78 -2.60 -16.59
CA ASP A 269 -8.70 -3.63 -17.10
C ASP A 269 -8.87 -4.71 -16.03
N ILE A 270 -10.06 -4.88 -15.47
CA ILE A 270 -10.31 -5.96 -14.50
C ILE A 270 -11.77 -6.42 -14.48
N LEU A 271 -11.97 -7.69 -14.13
CA LEU A 271 -13.29 -8.22 -13.78
C LEU A 271 -13.69 -7.77 -12.38
N LEU A 272 -14.92 -7.29 -12.21
CA LEU A 272 -15.42 -6.74 -10.94
C LEU A 272 -15.22 -7.68 -9.75
N HIS A 273 -15.55 -8.97 -9.91
CA HIS A 273 -15.42 -9.93 -8.81
C HIS A 273 -13.95 -10.11 -8.39
N LYS A 274 -13.00 -10.12 -9.34
CA LYS A 274 -11.57 -10.18 -9.03
C LYS A 274 -11.08 -8.94 -8.32
N ALA A 275 -11.53 -7.75 -8.74
CA ALA A 275 -11.20 -6.51 -8.05
C ALA A 275 -11.69 -6.54 -6.59
N LYS A 276 -12.91 -7.03 -6.36
CA LYS A 276 -13.50 -7.18 -5.02
C LYS A 276 -12.75 -8.19 -4.17
N ASP A 277 -12.39 -9.36 -4.71
CA ASP A 277 -11.68 -10.40 -3.97
C ASP A 277 -10.32 -9.88 -3.48
N VAL A 278 -9.57 -9.22 -4.37
CA VAL A 278 -8.26 -8.63 -4.04
C VAL A 278 -8.40 -7.55 -2.95
N VAL A 279 -9.36 -6.62 -3.09
CA VAL A 279 -9.58 -5.57 -2.07
C VAL A 279 -10.07 -6.15 -0.74
N CYS A 280 -10.98 -7.13 -0.77
CA CYS A 280 -11.46 -7.79 0.45
C CYS A 280 -10.30 -8.45 1.20
N HIS A 281 -9.41 -9.15 0.50
CA HIS A 281 -8.22 -9.76 1.09
C HIS A 281 -7.20 -8.73 1.57
N PHE A 282 -6.99 -7.66 0.82
CA PHE A 282 -6.17 -6.54 1.26
C PHE A 282 -6.67 -5.92 2.58
N LYS A 283 -7.99 -5.66 2.68
CA LYS A 283 -8.62 -5.08 3.88
C LYS A 283 -8.42 -5.91 5.15
N LYS A 284 -8.41 -7.24 5.04
CA LYS A 284 -8.23 -8.16 6.18
C LYS A 284 -6.86 -8.02 6.86
N HIS A 285 -5.85 -7.51 6.16
CA HIS A 285 -4.47 -7.48 6.63
C HIS A 285 -3.90 -6.07 6.83
N LEU A 286 -4.75 -5.05 6.77
CA LEU A 286 -4.34 -3.66 6.97
C LEU A 286 -3.74 -3.45 8.36
N LYS A 287 -2.63 -2.70 8.38
CA LYS A 287 -1.98 -2.22 9.60
C LYS A 287 -1.98 -0.71 9.58
N SER A 288 -2.32 -0.08 10.72
CA SER A 288 -2.07 1.34 10.90
C SER A 288 -0.56 1.58 11.00
N THR A 289 -0.07 2.66 10.40
CA THR A 289 1.29 3.15 10.59
C THR A 289 1.34 4.63 10.21
N SER A 290 2.52 5.21 10.14
CA SER A 290 2.75 6.60 9.76
C SER A 290 2.45 6.87 8.27
N PRO A 291 2.26 8.14 7.87
CA PRO A 291 1.75 8.47 6.54
C PRO A 291 2.59 7.92 5.38
N ILE A 292 3.91 8.14 5.36
CA ILE A 292 4.75 7.71 4.23
C ILE A 292 4.86 6.18 4.21
N LYS A 293 5.02 5.54 5.37
CA LYS A 293 5.04 4.08 5.48
C LYS A 293 3.75 3.42 5.01
N LEU A 294 2.59 4.01 5.29
CA LEU A 294 1.31 3.47 4.80
C LEU A 294 1.29 3.38 3.28
N ASP A 295 1.80 4.41 2.58
CA ASP A 295 1.87 4.40 1.12
C ASP A 295 2.72 3.23 0.62
N ILE A 296 3.88 3.02 1.23
CA ILE A 296 4.82 1.95 0.87
C ILE A 296 4.25 0.57 1.18
N ILE A 297 3.78 0.35 2.41
CA ILE A 297 3.30 -0.95 2.86
C ILE A 297 2.05 -1.34 2.06
N ASN A 298 1.12 -0.42 1.84
CA ASN A 298 -0.12 -0.72 1.14
C ASN A 298 0.11 -1.06 -0.34
N ILE A 299 0.97 -0.32 -1.05
CA ILE A 299 1.22 -0.63 -2.46
C ILE A 299 1.97 -1.97 -2.61
N LEU A 300 2.91 -2.27 -1.71
CA LEU A 300 3.61 -3.56 -1.70
C LEU A 300 2.65 -4.71 -1.36
N ASP A 301 1.84 -4.57 -0.33
CA ASP A 301 0.91 -5.61 0.12
C ASP A 301 -0.21 -5.85 -0.91
N PHE A 302 -0.77 -4.79 -1.50
CA PHE A 302 -1.77 -4.94 -2.55
C PHE A 302 -1.20 -5.60 -3.80
N THR A 303 0.02 -5.23 -4.20
CA THR A 303 0.70 -5.89 -5.34
C THR A 303 0.93 -7.37 -5.02
N GLU A 304 1.38 -7.70 -3.81
CA GLU A 304 1.54 -9.08 -3.34
C GLU A 304 0.21 -9.86 -3.37
N LYS A 305 -0.90 -9.25 -2.91
CA LYS A 305 -2.21 -9.90 -2.91
C LYS A 305 -2.78 -10.06 -4.30
N PHE A 306 -2.61 -9.08 -5.18
CA PHE A 306 -3.01 -9.23 -6.56
C PHE A 306 -2.33 -10.45 -7.19
N ILE A 307 -1.00 -10.56 -7.12
CA ILE A 307 -0.25 -11.70 -7.69
C ILE A 307 -0.78 -13.05 -7.15
N LYS A 308 -1.12 -13.11 -5.86
CA LYS A 308 -1.65 -14.33 -5.21
C LYS A 308 -3.05 -14.70 -5.68
N GLU A 309 -3.94 -13.74 -5.76
CA GLU A 309 -5.38 -13.96 -5.94
C GLU A 309 -5.80 -13.96 -7.41
N THR A 310 -4.96 -13.46 -8.31
CA THR A 310 -5.26 -13.31 -9.75
C THR A 310 -4.20 -13.96 -10.65
N PRO A 311 -3.87 -15.26 -10.47
CA PRO A 311 -2.84 -15.94 -11.26
C PRO A 311 -3.09 -15.92 -12.78
N GLU A 312 -4.32 -15.70 -13.22
CA GLU A 312 -4.70 -15.54 -14.62
C GLU A 312 -4.27 -14.20 -15.25
N TYR A 313 -3.87 -13.22 -14.44
CA TYR A 313 -3.35 -11.91 -14.89
C TYR A 313 -1.81 -11.90 -14.99
N ASN A 314 -1.22 -13.06 -15.29
CA ASN A 314 0.22 -13.29 -15.46
C ASN A 314 0.78 -12.91 -16.85
N LYS A 315 0.23 -11.90 -17.51
CA LYS A 315 0.60 -11.55 -18.90
C LYS A 315 1.66 -10.46 -18.98
N GLY A 316 2.56 -10.40 -18.01
CA GLY A 316 3.65 -9.41 -17.94
C GLY A 316 3.56 -8.51 -16.72
N LYS A 317 3.80 -7.21 -16.91
CA LYS A 317 3.88 -6.25 -15.79
C LYS A 317 2.55 -6.10 -15.08
N VAL A 318 2.57 -6.15 -13.74
CA VAL A 318 1.36 -5.91 -12.91
C VAL A 318 0.71 -4.57 -13.25
N LYS A 319 1.53 -3.55 -13.54
CA LYS A 319 1.06 -2.21 -13.88
C LYS A 319 0.11 -2.16 -15.09
N ASN A 320 0.14 -3.17 -15.95
CA ASN A 320 -0.74 -3.28 -17.10
C ASN A 320 -2.19 -3.58 -16.68
N THR A 321 -2.39 -4.15 -15.47
CA THR A 321 -3.72 -4.41 -14.90
C THR A 321 -4.06 -3.41 -13.81
N ILE A 322 -3.17 -3.23 -12.82
CA ILE A 322 -3.37 -2.28 -11.71
C ILE A 322 -2.55 -1.04 -11.99
N LYS A 323 -3.16 0.14 -12.09
CA LYS A 323 -2.40 1.38 -12.21
C LYS A 323 -1.72 1.77 -10.90
N GLY A 324 -2.41 1.57 -9.79
CA GLY A 324 -1.93 1.93 -8.46
C GLY A 324 -3.07 2.31 -7.53
N PHE A 325 -2.80 3.22 -6.61
CA PHE A 325 -3.78 3.77 -5.68
C PHE A 325 -3.83 5.29 -5.75
N HIS A 326 -5.04 5.83 -5.71
CA HIS A 326 -5.22 7.16 -5.14
C HIS A 326 -4.95 7.09 -3.63
N SER A 327 -4.19 8.04 -3.10
CA SER A 327 -3.84 8.17 -1.69
C SER A 327 -4.18 9.60 -1.25
N VAL A 328 -5.26 9.74 -0.49
CA VAL A 328 -5.73 11.05 -0.01
C VAL A 328 -5.53 11.14 1.49
N TYR A 329 -4.80 12.16 1.91
CA TYR A 329 -4.56 12.47 3.32
C TYR A 329 -5.51 13.57 3.78
N GLN A 330 -6.28 13.29 4.82
CA GLN A 330 -7.18 14.23 5.47
C GLN A 330 -6.69 14.50 6.88
N LYS A 331 -6.39 15.76 7.16
CA LYS A 331 -5.94 16.22 8.47
C LYS A 331 -7.12 16.41 9.40
N ASP A 332 -7.01 15.92 10.62
CA ASP A 332 -7.97 16.17 11.68
C ASP A 332 -7.90 17.63 12.14
N LEU A 333 -9.04 18.32 12.08
CA LEU A 333 -9.22 19.69 12.56
C LEU A 333 -10.20 19.73 13.75
N GLY A 334 -10.40 18.60 14.43
CA GLY A 334 -11.29 18.47 15.58
C GLY A 334 -12.68 17.99 15.17
N GLN A 335 -13.57 18.90 14.78
CA GLN A 335 -14.95 18.50 14.42
C GLN A 335 -15.04 17.81 13.05
N ASN A 336 -14.13 18.10 12.13
CA ASN A 336 -14.12 17.55 10.78
C ASN A 336 -12.67 17.28 10.34
N LYS A 337 -12.50 16.36 9.39
CA LYS A 337 -11.23 16.17 8.69
C LYS A 337 -11.25 16.96 7.38
N ALA A 338 -10.14 17.59 7.02
CA ALA A 338 -10.00 18.36 5.78
C ALA A 338 -8.93 17.74 4.88
N VAL A 339 -9.20 17.70 3.58
CA VAL A 339 -8.23 17.21 2.58
C VAL A 339 -6.98 18.08 2.60
N ALA A 340 -5.84 17.47 2.92
CA ALA A 340 -4.55 18.13 3.01
C ALA A 340 -3.60 17.73 1.87
N ASN A 341 -3.74 16.51 1.34
CA ASN A 341 -2.98 16.06 0.18
C ASN A 341 -3.76 15.05 -0.66
N ILE A 342 -3.66 15.17 -1.99
CA ILE A 342 -4.18 14.20 -2.95
C ILE A 342 -2.99 13.71 -3.77
N ALA A 343 -2.67 12.43 -3.65
CA ALA A 343 -1.59 11.80 -4.39
C ALA A 343 -2.07 10.56 -5.14
N PHE A 344 -1.27 10.14 -6.12
CA PHE A 344 -1.40 8.83 -6.75
C PHE A 344 -0.08 8.08 -6.59
N ILE A 345 -0.15 6.81 -6.21
CA ILE A 345 1.02 5.93 -6.06
C ILE A 345 0.86 4.82 -7.08
N GLN A 346 1.77 4.78 -8.04
CA GLN A 346 1.73 3.77 -9.09
C GLN A 346 2.11 2.40 -8.54
N THR A 347 1.59 1.35 -9.16
CA THR A 347 2.11 0.00 -8.98
C THR A 347 3.57 -0.05 -9.45
N PRO A 348 4.47 -0.75 -8.72
CA PRO A 348 5.89 -0.72 -9.08
C PRO A 348 6.14 -1.27 -10.49
N ASP A 349 6.85 -0.48 -11.31
CA ASP A 349 7.05 -0.72 -12.75
C ASP A 349 7.82 -2.02 -13.05
N PHE A 350 8.58 -2.51 -12.07
CA PHE A 350 9.48 -3.64 -12.23
C PHE A 350 8.85 -4.99 -11.91
N VAL A 351 7.61 -5.03 -11.39
CA VAL A 351 6.97 -6.30 -11.02
C VAL A 351 6.33 -6.93 -12.26
N GLU A 352 6.97 -7.98 -12.79
CA GLU A 352 6.57 -8.71 -13.99
C GLU A 352 6.66 -10.22 -13.75
N TYR A 353 5.59 -10.95 -14.07
CA TYR A 353 5.57 -12.40 -13.97
C TYR A 353 4.74 -13.01 -15.11
N LYS A 354 5.20 -14.17 -15.60
CA LYS A 354 4.63 -14.91 -16.73
C LYS A 354 4.15 -16.30 -16.36
N ASN A 355 4.57 -16.78 -15.19
CA ASN A 355 4.26 -18.11 -14.70
C ASN A 355 4.18 -18.13 -13.17
N LYS A 356 3.82 -19.29 -12.63
CA LYS A 356 3.62 -19.49 -11.19
C LYS A 356 4.93 -19.33 -10.40
N ASP A 357 6.07 -19.78 -10.93
CA ASP A 357 7.33 -19.74 -10.19
C ASP A 357 7.82 -18.30 -10.04
N GLU A 358 7.78 -17.51 -11.11
CA GLU A 358 8.04 -16.06 -11.07
C GLU A 358 7.08 -15.33 -10.13
N SER A 359 5.81 -15.74 -10.08
CA SER A 359 4.82 -15.15 -9.17
C SER A 359 5.20 -15.39 -7.69
N LEU A 360 5.66 -16.60 -7.36
CA LEU A 360 6.08 -16.96 -6.00
C LEU A 360 7.37 -16.22 -5.61
N GLU A 361 8.30 -16.05 -6.55
CA GLU A 361 9.50 -15.27 -6.33
C GLU A 361 9.19 -13.80 -6.05
N TRP A 362 8.28 -13.18 -6.80
CA TRP A 362 7.84 -11.81 -6.52
C TRP A 362 7.12 -11.66 -5.18
N ILE A 363 6.28 -12.63 -4.82
CA ILE A 363 5.64 -12.66 -3.49
C ILE A 363 6.70 -12.64 -2.38
N GLU A 364 7.76 -13.44 -2.53
CA GLU A 364 8.87 -13.49 -1.58
C GLU A 364 9.61 -12.15 -1.52
N ILE A 365 9.97 -11.59 -2.67
CA ILE A 365 10.64 -10.29 -2.79
C ILE A 365 9.82 -9.18 -2.10
N LEU A 366 8.54 -9.04 -2.45
CA LEU A 366 7.67 -7.99 -1.91
C LEU A 366 7.49 -8.13 -0.39
N SER A 367 7.37 -9.37 0.10
CA SER A 367 7.27 -9.64 1.54
C SER A 367 8.52 -9.19 2.30
N GLN A 368 9.70 -9.46 1.74
CA GLN A 368 10.99 -9.06 2.34
C GLN A 368 11.18 -7.55 2.34
N GLN A 369 10.85 -6.88 1.24
CA GLN A 369 10.86 -5.42 1.16
C GLN A 369 9.92 -4.80 2.21
N LYS A 370 8.70 -5.33 2.35
CA LYS A 370 7.73 -4.91 3.37
C LYS A 370 8.27 -5.10 4.79
N SER A 371 8.91 -6.24 5.09
CA SER A 371 9.54 -6.50 6.39
C SER A 371 10.63 -5.48 6.71
N LEU A 372 11.49 -5.15 5.75
CA LEU A 372 12.56 -4.18 5.93
C LEU A 372 12.03 -2.76 6.23
N ILE A 373 11.03 -2.31 5.47
CA ILE A 373 10.42 -0.98 5.67
C ILE A 373 9.61 -0.91 6.98
N SER A 374 8.97 -2.00 7.39
CA SER A 374 8.16 -2.02 8.62
C SER A 374 8.96 -1.67 9.87
N ASN A 375 10.26 -1.98 9.89
CA ASN A 375 11.17 -1.74 11.01
C ASN A 375 11.81 -0.34 10.99
N ILE A 376 11.41 0.54 10.07
CA ILE A 376 11.90 1.92 10.03
C ILE A 376 10.89 2.80 10.78
N GLU A 377 11.33 3.51 11.81
CA GLU A 377 10.51 4.57 12.43
C GLU A 377 10.44 5.78 11.49
N GLU A 378 9.27 6.40 11.32
CA GLU A 378 9.09 7.60 10.47
C GLU A 378 9.19 8.87 11.33
N LEU A 379 10.42 9.21 11.71
CA LEU A 379 10.74 10.37 12.55
C LEU A 379 12.03 11.06 12.07
N GLY A 380 12.01 12.39 12.01
CA GLY A 380 13.18 13.20 11.63
C GLY A 380 13.75 12.79 10.27
N ASP A 381 15.06 12.55 10.21
CA ASP A 381 15.79 12.26 8.96
C ASP A 381 15.35 10.97 8.25
N SER A 382 14.69 10.05 8.95
CA SER A 382 14.18 8.80 8.35
C SER A 382 13.04 9.03 7.36
N MET A 383 12.32 10.14 7.48
CA MET A 383 11.30 10.54 6.52
C MET A 383 11.87 10.68 5.11
N GLN A 384 13.13 11.15 4.97
CA GLN A 384 13.78 11.29 3.67
C GLN A 384 14.08 9.93 3.02
N GLY A 385 14.49 8.96 3.83
CA GLY A 385 14.69 7.58 3.39
C GLY A 385 13.41 6.93 2.90
N LEU A 386 12.36 7.01 3.71
CA LEU A 386 11.04 6.50 3.36
C LEU A 386 10.48 7.20 2.12
N GLN A 387 10.66 8.52 1.98
CA GLN A 387 10.26 9.23 0.78
C GLN A 387 11.02 8.74 -0.46
N ALA A 388 12.34 8.52 -0.36
CA ALA A 388 13.11 7.96 -1.48
C ALA A 388 12.62 6.56 -1.87
N TYR A 389 12.22 5.73 -0.91
CA TYR A 389 11.62 4.42 -1.19
C TYR A 389 10.22 4.54 -1.81
N ARG A 390 9.38 5.43 -1.30
CA ARG A 390 8.06 5.72 -1.86
C ARG A 390 8.16 6.19 -3.31
N ASP A 391 9.09 7.10 -3.60
CA ASP A 391 9.33 7.59 -4.96
C ASP A 391 9.86 6.48 -5.86
N PHE A 392 10.69 5.57 -5.34
CA PHE A 392 11.13 4.39 -6.07
C PHE A 392 9.96 3.53 -6.56
N LEU A 393 9.00 3.24 -5.68
CA LEU A 393 7.82 2.44 -6.05
C LEU A 393 6.92 3.16 -7.07
N GLY A 394 6.81 4.49 -6.96
CA GLY A 394 5.96 5.31 -7.84
C GLY A 394 6.60 5.74 -9.16
N SER A 395 7.86 5.36 -9.41
CA SER A 395 8.64 5.79 -10.57
C SER A 395 8.83 4.67 -11.59
N VAL A 396 9.25 5.04 -12.80
CA VAL A 396 9.52 4.10 -13.90
C VAL A 396 11.01 4.01 -14.23
N SER A 397 11.46 2.82 -14.63
CA SER A 397 12.77 2.58 -15.25
C SER A 397 13.95 3.27 -14.51
N ASN A 398 14.79 4.06 -15.21
CA ASN A 398 15.98 4.70 -14.65
C ASN A 398 15.70 5.68 -13.50
N SER A 399 14.54 6.32 -13.49
CA SER A 399 14.12 7.18 -12.38
C SER A 399 13.94 6.35 -11.12
N ALA A 400 13.26 5.20 -11.22
CA ALA A 400 13.08 4.27 -10.11
C ALA A 400 14.44 3.82 -9.55
N LEU A 401 15.36 3.38 -10.42
CA LEU A 401 16.70 2.97 -10.00
C LEU A 401 17.48 4.10 -9.30
N GLY A 402 17.30 5.35 -9.75
CA GLY A 402 17.88 6.53 -9.11
C GLY A 402 17.31 6.78 -7.70
N HIS A 403 16.00 6.66 -7.51
CA HIS A 403 15.36 6.77 -6.20
C HIS A 403 15.78 5.63 -5.27
N PHE A 404 15.85 4.40 -5.78
CA PHE A 404 16.35 3.27 -4.99
C PHE A 404 17.83 3.42 -4.63
N SER A 405 18.64 3.99 -5.51
CA SER A 405 20.04 4.31 -5.21
C SER A 405 20.15 5.30 -4.04
N LYS A 406 19.31 6.35 -4.01
CA LYS A 406 19.23 7.29 -2.88
C LYS A 406 18.82 6.56 -1.59
N PHE A 407 17.82 5.68 -1.67
CA PHE A 407 17.41 4.85 -0.54
C PHE A 407 18.56 3.98 -0.04
N ASN A 408 19.30 3.29 -0.91
CA ASN A 408 20.41 2.42 -0.51
C ASN A 408 21.50 3.19 0.23
N TYR A 409 21.93 4.35 -0.28
CA TYR A 409 22.91 5.18 0.42
C TYR A 409 22.43 5.61 1.81
N TRP A 410 21.18 6.09 1.90
CA TRP A 410 20.57 6.49 3.16
C TRP A 410 20.42 5.31 4.12
N TYR A 411 19.89 4.18 3.65
CA TYR A 411 19.58 3.01 4.46
C TYR A 411 20.84 2.39 5.06
N SER A 412 21.95 2.34 4.32
CA SER A 412 23.23 1.86 4.83
C SER A 412 23.76 2.74 5.97
N GLY A 413 23.58 4.06 5.88
CA GLY A 413 23.88 4.98 6.97
C GLY A 413 22.95 4.80 8.18
N TYR A 414 21.65 4.75 7.93
CA TYR A 414 20.61 4.54 8.94
C TYR A 414 20.80 3.22 9.70
N LEU A 415 21.02 2.11 8.99
CA LEU A 415 21.30 0.80 9.58
C LEU A 415 22.48 0.86 10.54
N MET A 416 23.61 1.44 10.12
CA MET A 416 24.79 1.57 10.99
C MET A 416 24.49 2.41 12.23
N GLN A 417 23.72 3.48 12.10
CA GLN A 417 23.30 4.31 13.24
C GLN A 417 22.44 3.52 14.22
N GLN A 418 21.46 2.76 13.73
CA GLN A 418 20.55 1.96 14.55
C GLN A 418 21.28 0.82 15.26
N LEU A 419 22.15 0.10 14.55
CA LEU A 419 22.99 -0.95 15.16
C LEU A 419 23.95 -0.38 16.22
N THR A 420 24.48 0.83 16.03
CA THR A 420 25.32 1.50 17.04
C THR A 420 24.54 1.79 18.32
N LYS A 421 23.27 2.17 18.19
CA LYS A 421 22.33 2.36 19.31
C LYS A 421 21.87 1.03 19.93
N GLY A 422 22.26 -0.11 19.37
CA GLY A 422 21.84 -1.44 19.81
C GLY A 422 20.48 -1.87 19.26
N ASN A 423 19.84 -1.07 18.41
CA ASN A 423 18.59 -1.43 17.76
C ASN A 423 18.86 -2.43 16.63
N LYS A 424 18.60 -3.71 16.91
CA LYS A 424 18.78 -4.82 15.97
C LYS A 424 17.48 -5.19 15.22
N PHE A 425 16.36 -4.49 15.47
CA PHE A 425 15.12 -4.68 14.70
C PHE A 425 15.25 -4.12 13.30
N VAL A 426 16.05 -3.07 13.13
CA VAL A 426 16.50 -2.62 11.81
C VAL A 426 17.52 -3.62 11.28
N ARG A 427 17.15 -4.30 10.19
CA ARG A 427 17.87 -5.46 9.67
C ARG A 427 18.66 -5.10 8.41
N ALA A 428 19.85 -5.67 8.29
CA ALA A 428 20.55 -5.67 7.02
C ALA A 428 19.73 -6.41 5.94
N PHE A 429 19.87 -5.98 4.68
CA PHE A 429 19.44 -6.81 3.56
C PHE A 429 20.13 -8.18 3.60
N LYS A 430 19.47 -9.22 3.09
CA LYS A 430 20.11 -10.51 2.81
C LYS A 430 20.61 -10.51 1.37
N ILE A 431 21.85 -10.97 1.15
CA ILE A 431 22.47 -10.98 -0.18
C ILE A 431 21.64 -11.80 -1.16
N GLU A 432 21.11 -12.94 -0.71
CA GLU A 432 20.29 -13.84 -1.51
C GLU A 432 19.02 -13.13 -2.01
N HIS A 433 18.44 -12.27 -1.17
CA HIS A 433 17.25 -11.49 -1.48
C HIS A 433 17.57 -10.32 -2.42
N LEU A 434 18.71 -9.65 -2.22
CA LEU A 434 19.18 -8.61 -3.16
C LEU A 434 19.47 -9.19 -4.54
N ASN A 435 20.05 -10.39 -4.63
CA ASN A 435 20.30 -11.06 -5.90
C ASN A 435 18.99 -11.27 -6.66
N LYS A 436 17.98 -11.88 -6.01
CA LYS A 436 16.64 -12.07 -6.59
C LYS A 436 16.04 -10.73 -7.02
N PHE A 437 16.06 -9.73 -6.14
CA PHE A 437 15.44 -8.45 -6.39
C PHE A 437 16.06 -7.70 -7.58
N TYR A 438 17.38 -7.54 -7.60
CA TYR A 438 18.06 -6.84 -8.70
C TYR A 438 17.98 -7.61 -10.01
N HIS A 439 18.05 -8.95 -9.98
CA HIS A 439 17.90 -9.78 -11.17
C HIS A 439 16.51 -9.60 -11.81
N ASN A 440 15.46 -9.66 -11.00
CA ASN A 440 14.08 -9.54 -11.48
C ASN A 440 13.72 -8.09 -11.88
N MET A 441 14.31 -7.09 -11.21
CA MET A 441 14.05 -5.68 -11.52
C MET A 441 14.73 -5.21 -12.81
N GLU A 442 16.01 -5.54 -13.00
CA GLU A 442 16.80 -5.18 -14.18
C GLU A 442 17.88 -6.25 -14.41
N PRO A 443 17.63 -7.24 -15.29
CA PRO A 443 18.52 -8.37 -15.49
C PRO A 443 19.97 -7.99 -15.78
N LYS A 444 20.23 -6.85 -16.44
CA LYS A 444 21.58 -6.36 -16.74
C LYS A 444 22.40 -6.04 -15.50
N LEU A 445 21.76 -5.71 -14.37
CA LEU A 445 22.48 -5.50 -13.11
C LEU A 445 23.14 -6.78 -12.60
N SER A 446 22.69 -7.96 -13.08
CA SER A 446 23.31 -9.24 -12.78
C SER A 446 24.78 -9.29 -13.18
N GLU A 447 25.19 -8.59 -14.23
CA GLU A 447 26.57 -8.54 -14.70
C GLU A 447 27.49 -7.85 -13.68
N ILE A 448 26.98 -6.80 -13.01
CA ILE A 448 27.70 -6.07 -11.97
C ILE A 448 27.76 -6.91 -10.69
N ILE A 449 26.61 -7.34 -10.17
CA ILE A 449 26.52 -7.98 -8.85
C ILE A 449 27.18 -9.36 -8.84
N ASN A 450 27.29 -10.03 -10.00
CA ASN A 450 27.95 -11.32 -10.10
C ASN A 450 29.46 -11.26 -10.33
N ASN A 451 29.99 -10.11 -10.74
CA ASN A 451 31.41 -9.92 -10.97
C ASN A 451 32.23 -10.16 -9.69
N GLU A 452 33.33 -10.91 -9.83
CA GLU A 452 34.20 -11.26 -8.70
C GLU A 452 34.83 -10.04 -8.03
N GLY A 453 35.23 -9.03 -8.80
CA GLY A 453 35.77 -7.78 -8.29
C GLY A 453 34.76 -7.01 -7.45
N PHE A 454 33.53 -6.87 -7.95
CA PHE A 454 32.43 -6.26 -7.19
C PHE A 454 32.17 -7.02 -5.89
N LYS A 455 32.04 -8.35 -5.95
CA LYS A 455 31.83 -9.20 -4.77
C LYS A 455 32.95 -9.07 -3.74
N ALA A 456 34.20 -9.00 -4.19
CA ALA A 456 35.36 -8.85 -3.32
C ALA A 456 35.35 -7.49 -2.59
N VAL A 457 35.13 -6.39 -3.33
CA VAL A 457 35.05 -5.03 -2.77
C VAL A 457 33.86 -4.91 -1.80
N ALA A 458 32.66 -5.34 -2.21
CA ALA A 458 31.48 -5.34 -1.34
C ALA A 458 31.71 -6.20 -0.08
N GLY A 459 32.37 -7.35 -0.21
CA GLY A 459 32.72 -8.20 0.92
C GLY A 459 33.72 -7.55 1.89
N ALA A 460 34.70 -6.79 1.39
CA ALA A 460 35.63 -6.03 2.22
C ALA A 460 34.93 -4.89 2.98
N ILE A 461 34.03 -4.17 2.31
CA ILE A 461 33.17 -3.15 2.92
C ILE A 461 32.36 -3.75 4.07
N ARG A 462 31.68 -4.88 3.82
CA ARG A 462 30.84 -5.58 4.79
C ARG A 462 31.60 -6.00 6.04
N ARG A 463 32.75 -6.63 5.83
CA ARG A 463 33.65 -7.05 6.93
C ARG A 463 34.25 -5.89 7.69
N SER A 464 34.18 -4.66 7.18
CA SER A 464 34.66 -3.44 7.84
C SER A 464 33.54 -2.61 8.46
N THR A 465 32.28 -3.02 8.28
CA THR A 465 31.10 -2.23 8.67
C THR A 465 30.07 -3.12 9.38
N VAL A 466 29.04 -3.58 8.68
CA VAL A 466 27.86 -4.24 9.24
C VAL A 466 28.21 -5.55 9.97
N SER A 467 29.09 -6.41 9.43
CA SER A 467 29.44 -7.67 10.09
C SER A 467 30.10 -7.43 11.46
N LEU A 468 30.90 -6.36 11.57
CA LEU A 468 31.53 -5.97 12.83
C LEU A 468 30.52 -5.43 13.84
N GLN A 469 29.46 -4.74 13.40
CA GLN A 469 28.42 -4.27 14.30
C GLN A 469 27.68 -5.42 14.99
N TYR A 470 27.46 -6.51 14.26
CA TYR A 470 26.86 -7.72 14.82
C TYR A 470 27.84 -8.57 15.64
N THR A 471 29.15 -8.38 15.49
CA THR A 471 30.15 -9.04 16.34
C THR A 471 30.15 -8.42 17.74
N PRO A 472 30.08 -9.22 18.83
CA PRO A 472 30.19 -8.72 20.21
C PRO A 472 31.45 -7.88 20.43
N LYS A 473 31.35 -6.78 21.20
CA LYS A 473 32.43 -5.79 21.36
C LYS A 473 33.76 -6.40 21.80
N ASP A 474 33.71 -7.37 22.71
CA ASP A 474 34.85 -8.13 23.25
C ASP A 474 35.51 -9.06 22.22
N GLN A 475 34.76 -9.47 21.19
CA GLN A 475 35.23 -10.36 20.13
C GLN A 475 35.73 -9.60 18.89
N ARG A 476 35.53 -8.28 18.83
CA ARG A 476 35.97 -7.46 17.69
C ARG A 476 37.49 -7.40 17.65
N LYS A 477 38.05 -7.75 16.48
CA LYS A 477 39.50 -7.72 16.21
C LYS A 477 39.94 -6.59 15.29
N PHE A 478 38.98 -5.76 14.86
CA PHE A 478 39.14 -4.69 13.88
C PHE A 478 38.16 -3.56 14.19
N ASP A 479 38.50 -2.35 13.77
CA ASP A 479 37.68 -1.17 13.99
C ASP A 479 36.53 -1.07 12.97
N ILE A 480 35.40 -0.51 13.42
CA ILE A 480 34.24 -0.25 12.56
C ILE A 480 34.47 1.05 11.78
N ARG A 481 34.33 0.98 10.46
CA ARG A 481 34.45 2.16 9.58
C ARG A 481 33.11 2.87 9.43
N TYR A 482 32.85 3.82 10.32
CA TYR A 482 31.69 4.70 10.23
C TYR A 482 31.80 5.69 9.06
N GLY A 483 30.65 6.18 8.57
CA GLY A 483 30.60 7.19 7.50
C GLY A 483 30.90 6.67 6.10
N LEU A 484 31.24 5.39 5.93
CA LEU A 484 31.59 4.80 4.64
C LEU A 484 30.46 4.93 3.59
N ALA A 485 29.19 4.77 3.99
CA ALA A 485 28.05 4.95 3.10
C ALA A 485 27.96 6.39 2.53
N GLN A 486 28.23 7.39 3.37
CA GLN A 486 28.25 8.80 2.96
C GLN A 486 29.43 9.11 2.04
N GLN A 487 30.60 8.53 2.33
CA GLN A 487 31.77 8.63 1.46
C GLN A 487 31.51 7.98 0.10
N LEU A 488 30.92 6.77 0.06
CA LEU A 488 30.49 6.12 -1.18
C LEU A 488 29.57 7.05 -1.97
N GLN A 489 28.51 7.59 -1.36
CA GLN A 489 27.59 8.49 -2.04
C GLN A 489 28.30 9.72 -2.64
N ASN A 490 29.19 10.34 -1.86
CA ASN A 490 29.91 11.53 -2.30
C ASN A 490 30.93 11.24 -3.41
N LYS A 491 31.67 10.14 -3.29
CA LYS A 491 32.73 9.73 -4.22
C LYS A 491 32.18 9.10 -5.49
N SER A 492 30.96 8.57 -5.46
CA SER A 492 30.28 8.05 -6.66
C SER A 492 29.81 9.14 -7.63
N LYS A 493 30.10 10.42 -7.36
CA LYS A 493 29.78 11.54 -8.26
C LYS A 493 30.65 11.53 -9.52
N SER A 494 31.87 10.99 -9.46
CA SER A 494 32.77 10.78 -10.60
C SER A 494 33.36 9.38 -10.55
N LYS A 495 33.87 8.89 -11.69
CA LYS A 495 34.50 7.57 -11.78
C LYS A 495 35.84 7.57 -11.05
N GLU A 496 36.62 8.63 -11.24
CA GLU A 496 37.97 8.82 -10.72
C GLU A 496 37.95 8.91 -9.20
N ASP A 497 37.02 9.67 -8.63
CA ASP A 497 36.85 9.77 -7.17
C ASP A 497 36.49 8.42 -6.55
N LEU A 498 35.57 7.67 -7.17
CA LEU A 498 35.15 6.37 -6.67
C LEU A 498 36.27 5.34 -6.77
N ALA A 499 36.97 5.28 -7.92
CA ALA A 499 38.10 4.37 -8.10
C ALA A 499 39.22 4.65 -7.09
N THR A 500 39.60 5.92 -6.91
CA THR A 500 40.61 6.35 -5.95
C THR A 500 40.22 5.95 -4.53
N PHE A 501 38.99 6.28 -4.12
CA PHE A 501 38.47 5.95 -2.80
C PHE A 501 38.47 4.43 -2.52
N ILE A 502 38.04 3.62 -3.49
CA ILE A 502 38.04 2.16 -3.35
C ILE A 502 39.46 1.62 -3.29
N GLY A 503 40.38 2.11 -4.12
CA GLY A 503 41.80 1.73 -4.07
C GLY A 503 42.44 2.00 -2.71
N GLU A 504 42.26 3.21 -2.16
CA GLU A 504 42.74 3.59 -0.83
C GLU A 504 42.09 2.75 0.29
N PHE A 505 40.78 2.54 0.21
CA PHE A 505 40.04 1.71 1.16
C PHE A 505 40.57 0.28 1.18
N ILE A 506 40.73 -0.35 0.01
CA ILE A 506 41.21 -1.73 -0.12
C ILE A 506 42.67 -1.86 0.33
N SER A 507 43.53 -0.90 -0.02
CA SER A 507 44.91 -0.88 0.47
C SER A 507 44.96 -0.86 1.99
N THR A 508 44.17 0.03 2.62
CA THR A 508 44.09 0.12 4.08
C THR A 508 43.53 -1.17 4.69
N TYR A 509 42.47 -1.74 4.10
CA TYR A 509 41.82 -2.97 4.55
C TYR A 509 42.77 -4.18 4.51
N ASN A 510 43.50 -4.36 3.40
CA ASN A 510 44.46 -5.44 3.23
C ASN A 510 45.66 -5.27 4.19
N ALA A 511 46.16 -4.04 4.37
CA ALA A 511 47.24 -3.76 5.31
C ALA A 511 46.84 -4.00 6.78
N GLU A 512 45.60 -3.67 7.15
CA GLU A 512 45.04 -3.97 8.48
C GLU A 512 44.89 -5.48 8.69
N THR A 513 44.43 -6.20 7.66
CA THR A 513 44.30 -7.67 7.67
C THR A 513 45.65 -8.36 7.80
N GLY A 514 46.68 -7.90 7.06
CA GLY A 514 48.05 -8.41 7.15
C GLY A 514 48.66 -8.22 8.54
N ARG A 515 48.60 -7.00 9.09
CA ARG A 515 49.07 -6.70 10.46
C ARG A 515 48.38 -7.56 11.53
N ASN A 516 47.10 -7.85 11.34
CA ASN A 516 46.36 -8.73 12.25
C ASN A 516 46.80 -10.20 12.10
N ALA A 517 47.07 -10.67 10.88
CA ALA A 517 47.60 -12.00 10.64
C ALA A 517 48.98 -12.21 11.27
N GLU A 518 49.87 -11.21 11.19
CA GLU A 518 51.18 -11.21 11.87
C GLU A 518 51.02 -11.39 13.38
N LYS A 519 50.08 -10.67 13.99
CA LYS A 519 49.76 -10.80 15.43
C LYS A 519 49.14 -12.15 15.81
N ASN A 520 48.52 -12.83 14.85
CA ASN A 520 47.78 -14.09 15.06
C ASN A 520 48.49 -15.31 14.44
N GLY A 521 49.82 -15.32 14.45
CA GLY A 521 50.62 -16.48 14.02
C GLY A 521 50.49 -16.81 12.53
N GLY A 522 50.34 -15.77 11.70
CA GLY A 522 50.20 -15.89 10.24
C GLY A 522 48.79 -16.20 9.75
N LYS A 523 47.82 -16.40 10.65
CA LYS A 523 46.43 -16.73 10.26
C LYS A 523 45.61 -15.46 10.04
N ALA A 524 45.29 -15.17 8.78
CA ALA A 524 44.40 -14.06 8.44
C ALA A 524 42.96 -14.34 8.90
N LEU A 525 42.38 -13.40 9.67
CA LEU A 525 40.99 -13.48 10.14
C LEU A 525 39.97 -13.01 9.09
N ARG A 526 40.44 -12.43 7.98
CA ARG A 526 39.62 -11.93 6.87
C ARG A 526 40.33 -12.17 5.55
N ALA A 527 39.56 -12.32 4.47
CA ALA A 527 40.10 -12.45 3.12
C ALA A 527 40.48 -11.07 2.57
N ASN A 528 41.72 -10.95 2.09
CA ASN A 528 42.20 -9.79 1.31
C ASN A 528 41.48 -9.72 -0.03
N VAL A 529 41.39 -8.51 -0.59
CA VAL A 529 41.01 -8.30 -1.99
C VAL A 529 42.27 -8.35 -2.85
N LYS A 530 42.29 -9.26 -3.82
CA LYS A 530 43.45 -9.46 -4.71
C LYS A 530 43.50 -8.37 -5.78
N GLU A 531 44.69 -8.11 -6.31
CA GLU A 531 44.90 -7.13 -7.38
C GLU A 531 44.02 -7.45 -8.61
N GLY A 532 43.94 -8.71 -9.03
CA GLY A 532 43.07 -9.11 -10.15
C GLY A 532 41.58 -8.90 -9.88
N GLU A 533 41.12 -9.00 -8.64
CA GLU A 533 39.73 -8.68 -8.27
C GLU A 533 39.50 -7.15 -8.34
N LEU A 534 40.46 -6.36 -7.86
CA LEU A 534 40.39 -4.91 -7.92
C LEU A 534 40.38 -4.38 -9.37
N MET A 535 41.20 -4.96 -10.25
CA MET A 535 41.18 -4.64 -11.69
C MET A 535 39.80 -4.93 -12.32
N ARG A 536 39.23 -6.11 -12.04
CA ARG A 536 37.87 -6.45 -12.51
C ARG A 536 36.80 -5.50 -11.98
N PHE A 537 36.97 -4.96 -10.78
CA PHE A 537 36.08 -3.94 -10.25
C PHE A 537 36.21 -2.62 -11.03
N TYR A 538 37.42 -2.23 -11.43
CA TYR A 538 37.61 -1.06 -12.28
C TYR A 538 36.98 -1.24 -13.66
N ASP A 539 37.05 -2.43 -14.26
CA ASP A 539 36.35 -2.72 -15.54
C ASP A 539 34.83 -2.47 -15.46
N ILE A 540 34.22 -2.73 -14.29
CA ILE A 540 32.81 -2.42 -14.05
C ILE A 540 32.58 -0.91 -14.02
N LEU A 541 33.44 -0.16 -13.31
CA LEU A 541 33.36 1.30 -13.24
C LEU A 541 33.58 1.97 -14.60
N ASP A 542 34.35 1.34 -15.47
CA ASP A 542 34.57 1.78 -16.85
C ASP A 542 33.31 1.64 -17.71
N SER A 543 32.52 0.59 -17.45
CA SER A 543 31.37 0.23 -18.28
C SER A 543 30.02 0.69 -17.72
N ASN A 544 29.97 1.23 -16.49
CA ASN A 544 28.73 1.54 -15.79
C ASN A 544 28.77 2.90 -15.08
N PRO A 545 27.61 3.57 -14.88
CA PRO A 545 27.56 4.82 -14.14
C PRO A 545 28.13 4.66 -12.71
N PRO A 546 29.07 5.52 -12.26
CA PRO A 546 29.69 5.38 -10.94
C PRO A 546 28.67 5.49 -9.80
N ARG A 547 27.62 6.32 -9.97
CA ARG A 547 26.51 6.42 -9.03
C ARG A 547 25.74 5.10 -8.84
N LEU A 548 25.56 4.33 -9.90
CA LEU A 548 24.91 3.03 -9.83
C LEU A 548 25.82 2.04 -9.10
N VAL A 549 27.08 1.93 -9.51
CA VAL A 549 28.04 1.01 -8.88
C VAL A 549 28.21 1.31 -7.40
N GLY A 550 28.34 2.59 -7.03
CA GLY A 550 28.43 2.99 -5.63
C GLY A 550 27.18 2.71 -4.81
N ALA A 551 25.99 2.82 -5.40
CA ALA A 551 24.74 2.48 -4.72
C ALA A 551 24.60 0.96 -4.52
N LEU A 552 25.03 0.18 -5.51
CA LEU A 552 25.11 -1.29 -5.38
C LEU A 552 26.13 -1.68 -4.31
N LEU A 553 27.28 -1.00 -4.22
CA LEU A 553 28.23 -1.20 -3.12
C LEU A 553 27.60 -0.82 -1.76
N ALA A 554 26.79 0.24 -1.71
CA ALA A 554 26.08 0.60 -0.48
C ALA A 554 25.05 -0.47 -0.08
N SER A 555 24.33 -1.09 -1.01
CA SER A 555 23.39 -2.18 -0.68
C SER A 555 24.13 -3.47 -0.31
N TYR A 556 25.01 -3.99 -1.17
CA TYR A 556 25.71 -5.28 -0.94
C TYR A 556 26.80 -5.22 0.12
N GLY A 557 27.43 -4.07 0.30
CA GLY A 557 28.44 -3.83 1.32
C GLY A 557 27.86 -3.74 2.72
N PHE A 558 26.56 -3.47 2.86
CA PHE A 558 25.87 -3.40 4.16
C PHE A 558 24.82 -4.51 4.32
N ALA A 559 24.72 -5.42 3.36
CA ALA A 559 23.94 -6.65 3.44
C ALA A 559 24.69 -7.76 4.20
N LEU A 560 23.97 -8.76 4.70
CA LEU A 560 24.52 -9.96 5.32
C LEU A 560 24.25 -11.20 4.46
N SER A 561 25.19 -12.15 4.49
CA SER A 561 24.98 -13.48 3.93
C SER A 561 24.29 -14.39 4.94
N SER A 562 23.52 -15.36 4.46
CA SER A 562 22.94 -16.42 5.31
C SER A 562 23.98 -17.26 6.09
N LYS A 563 25.26 -17.22 5.68
CA LYS A 563 26.38 -17.88 6.36
C LYS A 563 26.94 -17.07 7.55
N GLU A 564 26.71 -15.77 7.60
CA GLU A 564 27.09 -14.93 8.74
C GLU A 564 26.06 -15.17 9.85
N LYS A 565 26.36 -16.09 10.77
CA LYS A 565 25.50 -16.40 11.94
C LYS A 565 25.31 -15.14 12.79
N VAL A 566 24.23 -14.43 12.55
CA VAL A 566 23.76 -13.34 13.40
C VAL A 566 22.59 -13.86 14.22
N GLN A 567 22.63 -13.68 15.54
CA GLN A 567 21.42 -13.80 16.36
C GLN A 567 20.49 -12.67 15.94
N GLU A 568 19.58 -12.96 15.01
CA GLU A 568 18.50 -12.07 14.61
C GLU A 568 17.53 -11.96 15.79
N PRO A 569 17.17 -10.75 16.27
CA PRO A 569 16.02 -10.57 17.15
C PRO A 569 14.75 -10.88 16.35
N ASP A 570 13.79 -11.60 16.91
CA ASP A 570 12.59 -12.06 16.20
C ASP A 570 11.83 -10.91 15.48
N GLU A 571 11.39 -11.14 14.22
CA GLU A 571 10.89 -10.14 13.23
C GLU A 571 9.69 -9.28 13.65
N THR A 572 9.15 -9.45 14.84
CA THR A 572 7.80 -8.93 15.20
C THR A 572 7.78 -7.96 16.37
N GLU A 573 8.93 -7.67 16.97
CA GLU A 573 9.03 -6.81 18.16
C GLU A 573 8.66 -5.34 17.91
N GLN A 574 8.63 -4.82 16.67
CA GLN A 574 8.19 -3.43 16.40
C GLN A 574 6.76 -3.26 15.85
N THR A 575 5.92 -4.30 15.88
CA THR A 575 4.47 -4.06 15.81
C THR A 575 3.97 -3.25 17.03
N GLN A 576 4.84 -3.10 18.05
CA GLN A 576 4.59 -2.51 19.36
C GLN A 576 4.24 -1.00 19.34
N ASP A 577 4.69 -0.20 18.36
CA ASP A 577 4.37 1.26 18.35
C ASP A 577 3.27 1.68 17.35
N ASN A 578 2.85 0.77 16.46
CA ASN A 578 1.89 1.11 15.40
C ASN A 578 0.50 0.47 15.59
N GLN A 579 0.37 -0.47 16.55
CA GLN A 579 -0.92 -1.02 16.97
C GLN A 579 -1.50 -0.34 18.22
N GLU A 580 -0.73 0.49 18.93
CA GLU A 580 -1.18 1.20 20.14
C GLU A 580 -2.39 2.12 19.92
N ASP A 581 -2.72 2.44 18.68
CA ASP A 581 -3.42 3.68 18.42
C ASP A 581 -4.38 3.56 17.24
N THR A 582 -5.46 2.84 17.46
CA THR A 582 -6.76 3.20 16.87
C THR A 582 -7.67 3.64 18.02
N ASN A 583 -7.22 4.65 18.78
CA ASN A 583 -8.01 5.27 19.83
C ASN A 583 -9.08 6.18 19.20
N GLN A 584 -10.18 5.56 18.74
CA GLN A 584 -11.57 6.07 18.78
C GLN A 584 -12.59 5.00 18.38
#